data_AF-R6CQM2-F1
#
_entry.id   AF-R6CQM2-F1
#
_cell.length_a   1.000
_cell.length_b   1.000
_cell.length_c   1.000
_cell.angle_alpha   90.00
_cell.angle_beta   90.00
_cell.angle_gamma   90.00
#
_symmetry.space_group_name_H-M   'P 1'
#
loop_
_entity.id
_entity.type
_entity.pdbx_description
1 polymer ?
#
loop_
_entity_poly.entity_id
_entity_poly.type
_entity_poly.pdbx_seq_one_letter_code
_entity_poly.pdbx_strand_id
1 'polypeptide(L)' 'MKNLLKNLGVILVVLGAIILIACYFTGDVNNNVILGSAMTLIVVGLLSFIILNKRITD' A
#
# COMPACT_ATOMS: atom_id res chain seq x y z
N MET A 1 2.78 -17.35 10.42
CA MET A 1 3.20 -16.64 9.19
C MET A 1 2.18 -16.69 8.04
N LYS A 2 1.35 -17.74 7.90
CA LYS A 2 0.35 -17.83 6.82
C LYS A 2 -0.65 -16.66 6.79
N ASN A 3 -1.10 -16.16 7.95
CA ASN A 3 -1.99 -15.00 8.03
C ASN A 3 -1.32 -13.66 7.69
N LEU A 4 -0.03 -13.50 8.01
CA LEU A 4 0.71 -12.28 7.64
C LEU A 4 0.89 -12.18 6.13
N LEU A 5 1.23 -13.28 5.46
CA LEU A 5 1.31 -13.31 4.00
C LEU A 5 -0.06 -13.06 3.36
N LYS A 6 -1.13 -13.66 3.88
CA LYS A 6 -2.49 -13.48 3.35
C LYS A 6 -2.95 -12.01 3.40
N ASN A 7 -2.52 -11.27 4.43
CA ASN A 7 -2.90 -9.86 4.60
C ASN A 7 -1.83 -8.87 4.14
N LEU A 8 -0.71 -9.33 3.59
CA LEU A 8 0.44 -8.48 3.24
C LEU A 8 0.07 -7.36 2.27
N GLY A 9 -0.72 -7.67 1.24
CA GLY A 9 -1.16 -6.67 0.27
C GLY A 9 -2.04 -5.57 0.90
N VAL A 10 -2.93 -5.94 1.83
CA VAL A 10 -3.74 -4.97 2.58
C VAL A 10 -2.86 -4.09 3.48
N ILE A 11 -1.87 -4.68 4.14
CA ILE A 11 -0.91 -3.95 4.99
C ILE A 11 -0.14 -2.90 4.18
N LEU A 12 0.33 -3.26 2.98
CA LEU A 12 1.00 -2.30 2.09
C LEU A 12 0.08 -1.14 1.70
N VAL A 13 -1.19 -1.41 1.37
CA VAL A 13 -2.15 -0.34 1.05
C VAL A 13 -2.37 0.60 2.24
N VAL A 14 -2.51 0.04 3.44
CA VAL A 14 -2.67 0.84 4.68
C VAL A 14 -1.44 1.72 4.93
N LEU A 15 -0.23 1.21 4.72
CA LEU A 15 0.99 2.02 4.84
C LEU A 15 1.00 3.19 3.84
N GLY A 16 0.59 2.96 2.60
CA GLY A 16 0.48 4.01 1.59
C GLY A 16 -0.52 5.10 1.99
N ALA A 17 -1.67 4.70 2.55
CA ALA A 17 -2.67 5.64 3.07
C ALA A 17 -2.12 6.46 4.24
N ILE A 18 -1.36 5.85 5.17
CA ILE A 18 -0.73 6.56 6.29
C ILE A 18 0.25 7.63 5.79
N ILE A 19 1.04 7.34 4.74
CA ILE A 19 1.95 8.33 4.13
C ILE A 19 1.16 9.53 3.58
N LEU A 20 0.04 9.29 2.89
CA LEU A 20 -0.81 10.36 2.36
C LEU A 20 -1.44 11.20 3.48
N ILE A 21 -1.89 10.55 4.55
CA ILE A 21 -2.42 11.23 5.73
C ILE A 21 -1.33 12.09 6.38
N ALA A 22 -0.11 11.59 6.51
CA ALA A 22 1.02 12.36 7.01
C ALA A 22 1.31 13.58 6.13
N CYS A 23 1.32 13.42 4.79
CA CYS A 23 1.50 14.54 3.86
C CYS A 23 0.44 15.62 4.00
N TYR A 24 -0.80 15.22 4.29
CA TYR A 24 -1.89 16.16 4.56
C TYR A 24 -1.60 17.02 5.80
N PHE A 25 -1.10 16.40 6.88
CA PHE A 25 -0.79 17.12 8.12
C PHE A 25 0.51 17.94 8.06
N THR A 26 1.51 17.52 7.27
CA THR A 26 2.77 18.27 7.12
C THR A 26 2.71 19.39 6.08
N GLY A 27 1.68 19.39 5.22
CA GLY A 27 1.54 20.37 4.14
C GLY A 27 2.32 20.00 2.88
N ASP A 28 2.93 18.81 2.81
CA ASP A 28 3.66 18.29 1.64
C ASP A 28 2.75 17.73 0.54
N VAL A 29 1.53 18.27 0.41
CA VAL A 29 0.51 17.84 -0.55
C VAL A 29 0.84 18.14 -2.01
N ASN A 30 1.98 18.77 -2.29
CA ASN A 30 2.42 19.12 -3.64
C ASN A 30 3.80 18.54 -3.97
N ASN A 31 4.32 17.65 -3.13
CA ASN A 31 5.56 16.95 -3.38
C ASN A 31 5.28 15.66 -4.18
N ASN A 32 5.44 15.75 -5.50
CA ASN A 32 5.18 14.64 -6.42
C ASN A 32 6.03 13.40 -6.15
N VAL A 33 7.18 13.54 -5.49
CA VAL A 33 8.01 12.40 -5.08
C VAL A 33 7.30 11.61 -3.97
N ILE A 34 6.75 12.32 -2.97
CA ILE A 34 6.07 11.68 -1.84
C ILE A 34 4.70 11.15 -2.27
N LEU A 35 3.93 11.94 -3.00
CA LEU A 35 2.65 11.48 -3.57
C LEU A 35 2.84 10.29 -4.51
N GLY A 36 3.84 10.34 -5.40
CA GLY A 36 4.17 9.26 -6.32
C GLY A 36 4.65 8.00 -5.62
N SER A 37 5.46 8.12 -4.56
CA SER A 37 5.89 6.98 -3.75
C SER A 37 4.73 6.33 -2.98
N ALA A 38 3.82 7.13 -2.42
CA ALA A 38 2.61 6.61 -1.77
C ALA A 38 1.68 5.91 -2.78
N MET A 39 1.49 6.51 -3.97
CA MET A 39 0.70 5.91 -5.05
C MET A 39 1.28 4.57 -5.50
N THR A 40 2.60 4.52 -5.76
CA THR A 40 3.26 3.28 -6.19
C THR A 40 3.15 2.20 -5.10
N LEU A 41 3.30 2.56 -3.83
CA LEU A 41 3.15 1.63 -2.71
C LEU A 41 1.73 1.04 -2.60
N ILE A 42 0.69 1.86 -2.82
CA ILE A 42 -0.71 1.40 -2.86
C ILE A 42 -0.95 0.45 -4.03
N VAL A 43 -0.47 0.79 -5.23
CA VAL A 43 -0.63 -0.05 -6.44
C VAL A 43 0.08 -1.40 -6.24
N VAL A 44 1.30 -1.40 -5.73
CA VAL A 44 2.05 -2.64 -5.41
C VAL A 44 1.35 -3.45 -4.32
N GLY A 45 0.79 -2.80 -3.30
CA GLY A 45 -0.02 -3.46 -2.26
C GLY A 45 -1.25 -4.16 -2.83
N LEU A 46 -1.99 -3.50 -3.71
CA LEU A 46 -3.15 -4.07 -4.41
C LEU A 46 -2.76 -5.25 -5.30
N LEU A 47 -1.70 -5.11 -6.11
CA LEU A 47 -1.19 -6.20 -6.94
C LEU A 47 -0.78 -7.40 -6.09
N SER A 48 -0.08 -7.15 -4.98
CA SER A 48 0.33 -8.19 -4.03
C SER A 48 -0.89 -8.90 -3.43
N PHE A 49 -1.93 -8.14 -3.03
CA PHE A 49 -3.18 -8.72 -2.50
C PHE A 49 -3.86 -9.64 -3.52
N ILE A 50 -3.97 -9.21 -4.78
CA ILE A 50 -4.59 -9.99 -5.85
C ILE A 50 -3.80 -11.27 -6.10
N ILE A 51 -2.46 -11.19 -6.23
CA ILE A 51 -1.60 -12.35 -6.52
C ILE A 51 -1.62 -13.34 -5.35
N LEU A 52 -1.52 -12.85 -4.12
CA LEU A 52 -1.50 -13.70 -2.92
C LEU A 52 -2.85 -14.36 -2.70
N ASN A 53 -3.98 -13.68 -2.92
CA ASN A 53 -5.30 -14.31 -2.83
C ASN A 53 -5.56 -15.31 -3.97
N LYS A 54 -5.10 -15.04 -5.19
CA LYS A 54 -5.15 -16.04 -6.28
C LYS A 54 -4.37 -17.30 -5.93
N ARG A 55 -3.13 -17.16 -5.45
CA ARG A 55 -2.26 -18.29 -5.04
C ARG A 55 -2.76 -19.12 -3.86
N ILE A 56 -3.69 -18.61 -3.06
CA ILE A 56 -4.29 -19.36 -1.94
C ILE A 56 -5.55 -20.11 -2.39
N THR A 57 -6.15 -19.69 -3.50
CA THR A 57 -7.36 -20.30 -4.06
C THR A 57 -7.05 -21.43 -5.04
N ASP A 58 -5.92 -21.33 -5.75
CA ASP A 58 -5.23 -22.46 -6.42
C ASP A 58 -4.53 -23.37 -5.39
#